data_AF-S9QJ44-F1
#
_entry.id   AF-S9QJ44-F1
#
_cell.length_a   1.000
_cell.length_b   1.000
_cell.length_c   1.000
_cell.angle_alpha   90.00
_cell.angle_beta   90.00
_cell.angle_gamma   90.00
#
_symmetry.space_group_name_H-M   'P 1'
#
loop_
_entity.id
_entity.type
_entity.pdbx_description
1 polymer ?
#
loop_
_entity_poly.entity_id
_entity_poly.type
_entity_poly.pdbx_seq_one_letter_code
_entity_poly.pdbx_strand_id
1 'polypeptide(L)'
;MEGSTFTIRVRDRMAEVIRTNTEWPARYDAISARAQKAVFLETGCTPEWVTGDPAMMLMGLSCDGEPAPPEPRSRSIACEIMDAHYSERLGGSASLECFRY
;
A
#
# COMPACT_ATOMS: atom_id res chain seq x y z
N MET A 1 0.76 14.71 9.88
CA MET A 1 1.91 14.39 10.74
C MET A 1 3.21 14.62 9.98
N GLU A 2 4.20 15.30 10.57
CA GLU A 2 5.56 15.42 9.97
C GLU A 2 5.56 15.81 8.48
N GLY A 3 4.67 16.72 8.07
CA GLY A 3 4.51 17.14 6.67
C GLY A 3 3.52 16.31 5.85
N SER A 4 3.28 15.04 6.21
CA SER A 4 2.33 14.15 5.53
C SER A 4 0.89 14.35 6.01
N THR A 5 -0.07 14.40 5.08
CA THR A 5 -1.50 14.51 5.38
C THR A 5 -2.23 13.29 4.84
N PHE A 6 -3.22 12.79 5.58
CA PHE A 6 -3.92 11.56 5.27
C PHE A 6 -5.43 11.75 5.40
N THR A 7 -6.18 11.14 4.49
CA THR A 7 -7.59 10.82 4.68
C THR A 7 -7.67 9.37 5.15
N ILE A 8 -8.28 9.16 6.31
CA ILE A 8 -8.41 7.83 6.93
C ILE A 8 -9.88 7.43 6.84
N ARG A 9 -10.15 6.24 6.32
CA ARG A 9 -11.48 5.62 6.29
C ARG A 9 -11.40 4.30 7.03
N VAL A 10 -12.18 4.18 8.09
CA VAL A 10 -12.20 2.99 8.93
C VAL A 10 -13.48 2.22 8.66
N ARG A 11 -13.36 0.92 8.47
CA ARG A 11 -14.49 0.00 8.41
C ARG A 11 -14.12 -1.30 9.10
N ASP A 12 -14.95 -1.71 10.05
CA ASP A 12 -14.67 -2.84 10.93
C ASP A 12 -13.29 -2.67 11.59
N ARG A 13 -12.36 -3.59 11.37
CA ARG A 13 -10.97 -3.53 11.88
C ARG A 13 -9.95 -3.29 10.77
N MET A 14 -10.37 -2.57 9.74
CA MET A 14 -9.56 -2.22 8.57
C MET A 14 -9.54 -0.70 8.40
N ALA A 15 -8.39 -0.15 8.03
CA ALA A 15 -8.26 1.25 7.64
C ALA A 15 -7.72 1.38 6.21
N GLU A 16 -8.43 2.14 5.38
CA GLU A 16 -7.94 2.69 4.12
C GLU A 16 -7.36 4.07 4.39
N VAL A 17 -6.09 4.27 4.01
CA VAL A 17 -5.34 5.51 4.29
C VAL A 17 -4.83 6.08 2.98
N ILE A 18 -5.38 7.23 2.59
CA ILE A 18 -5.03 7.93 1.35
C ILE A 18 -4.14 9.12 1.71
N ARG A 19 -2.94 9.18 1.15
CA ARG A 19 -2.06 10.33 1.29
C ARG A 19 -2.57 11.48 0.44
N THR A 20 -2.79 12.64 1.05
CA THR A 20 -3.38 13.82 0.39
C THR A 20 -2.38 14.91 0.04
N ASN A 21 -1.10 14.75 0.42
CA ASN A 21 -0.03 15.68 0.06
C ASN A 21 0.97 15.09 -0.93
N THR A 22 1.61 15.98 -1.71
CA THR A 22 2.61 15.65 -2.73
C THR A 22 4.05 15.81 -2.21
N GLU A 23 4.31 15.37 -0.97
CA GLU A 23 5.66 15.40 -0.39
C GLU A 23 6.61 14.42 -1.11
N TRP A 24 7.84 14.87 -1.31
CA TRP A 24 8.92 14.10 -1.92
C TRP A 24 10.08 13.92 -0.92
N PRO A 25 10.74 12.75 -0.86
CA PRO A 25 10.48 11.54 -1.64
C PRO A 25 9.41 10.63 -1.01
N ALA A 26 8.65 9.93 -1.86
CA ALA A 26 7.59 9.01 -1.44
C ALA A 26 8.14 7.64 -0.96
N ARG A 27 9.09 7.64 -0.02
CA ARG A 27 9.67 6.39 0.52
C ARG A 27 8.61 5.65 1.34
N TYR A 28 8.32 4.41 0.94
CA TYR A 28 7.27 3.59 1.55
C TYR A 28 7.42 3.48 3.06
N ASP A 29 8.57 3.03 3.56
CA ASP A 29 8.79 2.79 4.99
C ASP A 29 8.54 4.03 5.87
N ALA A 30 8.95 5.20 5.40
CA ALA A 30 8.75 6.45 6.15
C ALA A 30 7.28 6.88 6.15
N ILE A 31 6.61 6.76 5.00
CA ILE A 31 5.21 7.15 4.85
C ILE A 31 4.29 6.18 5.56
N SER A 32 4.55 4.88 5.49
CA SER A 32 3.76 3.85 6.14
C SER A 32 3.85 3.96 7.66
N ALA A 33 5.04 4.21 8.22
CA ALA A 33 5.20 4.46 9.66
C ALA A 33 4.41 5.69 10.14
N ARG A 34 4.42 6.78 9.35
CA ARG A 34 3.62 7.98 9.64
C ARG A 34 2.12 7.68 9.54
N ALA A 35 1.70 6.95 8.53
CA ALA A 35 0.31 6.58 8.33
C ALA A 35 -0.20 5.68 9.47
N GLN A 36 0.58 4.68 9.89
CA GLN A 36 0.24 3.80 11.02
C GLN A 36 0.04 4.59 12.31
N LYS A 37 0.95 5.52 12.62
CA LYS A 37 0.80 6.40 13.79
C LYS A 37 -0.42 7.32 13.67
N ALA A 38 -0.75 7.82 12.47
CA ALA A 38 -1.96 8.61 12.26
C ALA A 38 -3.23 7.79 12.53
N VAL A 39 -3.26 6.53 12.06
CA VAL A 39 -4.38 5.60 12.31
C VAL A 39 -4.50 5.25 13.79
N PHE A 40 -3.40 4.99 14.49
CA PHE A 40 -3.42 4.76 15.93
C PHE A 40 -3.99 5.96 16.69
N LEU A 41 -3.58 7.17 16.34
CA LEU A 41 -4.07 8.40 16.96
C LEU A 41 -5.56 8.66 16.68
N GLU A 42 -6.05 8.30 15.49
CA GLU A 42 -7.46 8.50 15.10
C GLU A 42 -8.39 7.43 15.69
N THR A 43 -7.92 6.19 15.82
CA THR A 43 -8.78 5.03 16.16
C THR A 43 -8.56 4.47 17.55
N GLY A 44 -7.39 4.68 18.15
CA GLY A 44 -6.94 3.98 19.35
C GLY A 44 -6.53 2.52 19.13
N CYS A 45 -6.76 1.97 17.93
CA CYS A 45 -6.39 0.60 17.59
C CYS A 45 -4.95 0.51 17.07
N THR A 46 -4.30 -0.62 17.31
CA THR A 46 -2.91 -0.87 16.89
C THR A 46 -2.89 -1.41 15.45
N PRO A 47 -2.23 -0.73 14.48
CA PRO A 47 -2.06 -1.28 13.14
C PRO A 47 -1.00 -2.39 13.16
N GLU A 48 -1.39 -3.64 12.91
CA GLU A 48 -0.48 -4.79 12.96
C GLU A 48 0.27 -5.02 11.64
N TRP A 49 -0.33 -4.64 10.52
CA TRP A 49 0.28 -4.72 9.20
C TRP A 49 -0.18 -3.55 8.33
N VAL A 50 0.63 -3.22 7.31
CA VAL A 50 0.37 -2.19 6.32
C VAL A 50 0.83 -2.65 4.95
N THR A 51 -0.02 -2.51 3.95
CA THR A 51 0.26 -2.91 2.57
C THR A 51 -0.26 -1.88 1.57
N GLY A 52 0.18 -1.97 0.31
CA GLY A 52 -0.21 -1.06 -0.77
C GLY A 52 0.92 -0.18 -1.28
N ASP A 53 0.57 1.04 -1.67
CA ASP A 53 1.47 2.04 -2.27
C ASP A 53 1.60 3.26 -1.33
N PRO A 54 2.70 4.04 -1.36
CA PRO A 54 2.83 5.23 -0.52
C PRO A 54 1.69 6.26 -0.67
N ALA A 55 0.93 6.27 -1.78
CA ALA A 55 -0.22 7.13 -1.99
C ALA A 55 -1.52 6.56 -1.39
N MET A 56 -1.67 5.23 -1.32
CA MET A 56 -2.84 4.54 -0.77
C MET A 56 -2.43 3.24 -0.09
N MET A 57 -2.73 3.17 1.20
CA MET A 57 -2.39 2.04 2.06
C MET A 57 -3.63 1.41 2.67
N LEU A 58 -3.54 0.11 2.91
CA LEU A 58 -4.48 -0.65 3.71
C LEU A 58 -3.80 -1.14 4.97
N MET A 59 -4.53 -1.13 6.08
CA MET A 59 -4.03 -1.58 7.38
C MET A 59 -5.07 -2.45 8.08
N GLY A 60 -4.59 -3.51 8.74
CA GLY A 60 -5.37 -4.30 9.68
C GLY A 60 -5.13 -3.82 11.10
N LEU A 61 -6.22 -3.66 11.84
CA LEU A 61 -6.23 -3.07 13.17
C LEU A 61 -6.54 -4.12 14.24
N SER A 62 -5.71 -4.12 15.28
CA SER A 62 -5.97 -4.82 16.53
C SER A 62 -6.63 -3.86 17.50
N CYS A 63 -7.86 -4.17 17.89
CA CYS A 63 -8.71 -3.33 18.73
C CYS A 63 -9.20 -4.18 19.91
N ASP A 64 -9.17 -3.63 21.13
CA ASP A 64 -9.72 -4.29 22.34
C ASP A 64 -9.21 -5.71 22.61
N GLY A 65 -7.97 -6.02 22.18
CA GLY A 65 -7.36 -7.33 22.33
C GLY A 65 -7.71 -8.34 21.23
N GLU A 66 -8.58 -7.98 20.28
CA GLU A 66 -8.89 -8.79 19.12
C GLU A 66 -7.80 -8.62 18.03
N PRO A 67 -7.22 -9.72 17.51
CA PRO A 67 -6.10 -9.69 16.57
C PRO A 67 -6.51 -9.09 15.22
N ALA A 68 -5.63 -8.38 14.52
CA ALA A 68 -6.01 -7.76 13.25
C ALA A 68 -6.55 -8.80 12.24
N PRO A 69 -7.49 -8.41 11.34
CA PRO A 69 -7.85 -9.25 10.20
C PRO A 69 -6.59 -9.68 9.42
N PRO A 70 -6.57 -10.86 8.80
CA PRO A 70 -5.39 -11.32 8.07
C PRO A 70 -5.03 -10.35 6.95
N GLU A 71 -3.73 -10.12 6.76
CA GLU A 71 -3.24 -9.28 5.67
C GLU A 71 -3.77 -9.82 4.32
N PRO A 72 -4.36 -8.94 3.47
CA PRO A 72 -4.75 -9.31 2.12
C PRO A 72 -3.55 -9.87 1.38
N ARG A 73 -3.55 -11.18 1.13
CA ARG A 73 -2.48 -11.82 0.37
C ARG A 73 -2.44 -11.19 -1.01
N SER A 74 -1.28 -10.64 -1.38
CA SER A 74 -1.02 -10.29 -2.77
C SER A 74 -1.18 -11.58 -3.58
N ARG A 75 -2.11 -11.56 -4.52
CA ARG A 75 -2.22 -12.66 -5.48
C ARG A 75 -1.09 -12.41 -6.46
N SER A 76 0.03 -13.11 -6.31
CA SER A 76 1.09 -13.02 -7.29
C SER A 76 0.55 -13.47 -8.65
N ILE A 77 0.75 -12.62 -9.64
CA ILE A 77 0.60 -13.00 -11.04
C ILE A 77 2.00 -13.23 -11.58
N ALA A 78 2.18 -14.34 -12.29
CA ALA A 78 3.40 -14.56 -13.04
C ALA A 78 3.13 -14.11 -14.47
N CYS A 79 4.01 -13.28 -15.00
CA CYS A 79 3.90 -12.80 -16.36
C CYS A 79 5.08 -13.33 -17.17
N GLU A 80 4.80 -13.97 -18.30
CA GLU A 80 5.78 -14.37 -19.29
C GLU A 80 5.81 -13.33 -20.43
N ILE A 81 7.02 -13.01 -20.90
CA ILE A 81 7.21 -12.11 -22.04
C ILE A 81 6.99 -12.91 -23.31
N MET A 82 5.94 -12.56 -24.07
CA MET A 82 5.65 -13.21 -25.36
C MET A 82 6.43 -12.57 -26.51
N ASP A 83 6.52 -11.24 -26.52
CA ASP A 83 7.23 -10.47 -27.53
C ASP A 83 7.79 -9.20 -26.89
N ALA A 84 8.96 -8.75 -27.33
CA ALA A 84 9.52 -7.48 -26.90
C ALA A 84 10.34 -6.84 -28.02
N HIS A 85 10.05 -5.57 -28.28
CA HIS A 85 10.82 -4.73 -29.18
C HIS A 85 11.46 -3.60 -28.38
N TYR A 86 12.78 -3.51 -28.37
CA TYR A 86 13.52 -2.45 -27.68
C TYR A 86 14.59 -1.83 -28.60
N SER A 87 14.70 -0.51 -28.54
CA SER A 87 15.83 0.22 -29.11
C SER A 87 16.40 1.20 -28.08
N GLU A 88 17.73 1.39 -28.10
CA GLU A 88 18.42 2.28 -27.14
C GLU A 88 17.95 3.74 -27.20
N ARG A 89 17.32 4.18 -28.29
CA ARG A 89 16.96 5.58 -28.52
C ARG A 89 15.50 5.92 -28.23
N LEU A 90 14.59 4.97 -28.42
CA LEU A 90 13.13 5.20 -28.33
C LEU A 90 12.47 4.41 -27.20
N GLY A 91 13.24 3.60 -26.48
CA GLY A 91 12.70 2.61 -25.55
C GLY A 91 12.10 1.43 -26.30
N GLY A 92 11.14 0.76 -25.67
CA GLY A 92 10.54 -0.45 -26.22
C GLY A 92 9.16 -0.77 -25.66
N SER A 93 8.48 -1.71 -26.32
CA SER A 93 7.24 -2.32 -25.85
C SER A 93 7.43 -3.82 -25.68
N ALA A 94 6.73 -4.40 -24.70
CA ALA A 94 6.66 -5.85 -24.54
C ALA A 94 5.20 -6.27 -24.41
N SER A 95 4.87 -7.41 -25.01
CA SER A 95 3.63 -8.14 -24.78
C SER A 95 3.86 -9.15 -23.67
N LEU A 96 3.00 -9.11 -22.65
CA LEU A 96 3.06 -10.00 -21.50
C LEU A 96 1.80 -10.87 -21.46
N GLU A 97 1.96 -12.15 -21.18
CA GLU A 97 0.86 -13.02 -20.78
C GLU A 97 0.97 -13.29 -19.28
N CYS A 98 -0.08 -12.97 -18.54
CA CYS A 98 -0.08 -13.08 -17.08
C CYS A 98 -1.08 -14.12 -16.60
N PHE A 99 -0.61 -15.02 -15.73
CA PHE A 99 -1.41 -16.08 -15.14
C PHE A 99 -1.37 -15.98 -13.62
N ARG A 100 -2.43 -16.47 -12.97
CA ARG A 100 -2.52 -16.60 -11.52
C ARG A 100 -2.16 -18.03 -11.14
N TYR A 101 -1.21 -18.19 -10.20
CA TYR A 101 -0.98 -19.47 -9.53
C TYR A 101 -2.05 -19.75 -8.47
#